data_AF-A9SLR8-F1
#
_entry.id   AF-A9SLR8-F1
#
_cell.length_a   1.000
_cell.length_b   1.000
_cell.length_c   1.000
_cell.angle_alpha   90.00
_cell.angle_beta   90.00
_cell.angle_gamma   90.00
#
_symmetry.space_group_name_H-M   'P 1'
#
loop_
_entity.id
_entity.type
_entity.pdbx_description
1 polymer ?
#
loop_
_entity_poly.entity_id
_entity_poly.type
_entity_poly.pdbx_seq_one_letter_code
_entity_poly.pdbx_strand_id
1 'polypeptide(L)' 'MDGVAMQRARESLDTVHMMSNLLGTGLDRPTLAILVALCEHGVNPEALAAVVKELRREASALAEKATH' A
#
# COMPACT_ATOMS: atom_id res chain seq x y z
N MET A 1 25.49 -4.04 -12.26
CA MET A 1 25.49 -3.24 -11.01
C MET A 1 24.06 -3.03 -10.48
N ASP A 2 23.03 -3.45 -11.22
CA ASP A 2 21.61 -3.27 -10.87
C ASP A 2 21.01 -4.37 -9.97
N GLY A 3 21.65 -5.54 -9.91
CA GLY A 3 21.18 -6.66 -9.09
C GLY A 3 21.21 -6.39 -7.58
N VAL A 4 22.19 -5.62 -7.11
CA VAL A 4 22.31 -5.25 -5.69
C VAL A 4 21.25 -4.22 -5.31
N ALA A 5 20.99 -3.22 -6.16
CA ALA A 5 19.96 -2.22 -5.91
C ALA A 5 18.55 -2.85 -5.86
N MET A 6 18.25 -3.74 -6.80
CA MET A 6 17.00 -4.52 -6.83
C MET A 6 16.83 -5.37 -5.56
N GLN A 7 17.91 -6.00 -5.09
CA GLN A 7 17.89 -6.80 -3.86
C GLN A 7 17.59 -5.92 -2.63
N ARG A 8 18.23 -4.74 -2.52
CA ARG A 8 17.99 -3.79 -1.43
C ARG A 8 16.56 -3.26 -1.42
N ALA A 9 16.00 -2.93 -2.58
CA ALA A 9 14.62 -2.50 -2.71
C ALA A 9 13.64 -3.59 -2.25
N ARG A 10 13.91 -4.86 -2.59
CA ARG A 10 13.10 -6.00 -2.14
C ARG A 10 13.16 -6.18 -0.63
N GLU A 11 14.34 -6.16 -0.04
CA GLU A 11 14.54 -6.28 1.42
C GLU A 11 13.84 -5.15 2.18
N SER A 12 13.94 -3.92 1.66
CA SER A 12 13.25 -2.76 2.23
C SER A 12 11.74 -2.93 2.18
N LEU A 13 11.18 -3.31 1.03
CA LEU A 13 9.75 -3.55 0.87
C LEU A 13 9.24 -4.69 1.77
N ASP A 14 10.01 -5.76 1.93
CA ASP A 14 9.65 -6.86 2.84
C ASP A 14 9.62 -6.42 4.30
N THR A 15 10.58 -5.58 4.70
CA THR A 15 10.61 -4.99 6.04
C THR A 15 9.36 -4.12 6.28
N VAL A 16 9.02 -3.25 5.34
CA VAL A 16 7.83 -2.39 5.45
C VAL A 16 6.54 -3.22 5.44
N HIS A 17 6.47 -4.30 4.65
CA HIS A 17 5.32 -5.19 4.65
C HIS A 17 5.14 -5.91 5.99
N MET A 18 6.23 -6.33 6.63
CA MET A 18 6.19 -6.90 7.97
C MET A 18 5.65 -5.89 9.00
N MET A 19 6.13 -4.64 8.96
CA MET A 19 5.62 -3.55 9.81
C MET A 19 4.11 -3.32 9.58
N SER A 20 3.69 -3.29 8.32
CA SER A 20 2.30 -3.13 7.91
C SER A 20 1.39 -4.24 8.47
N ASN A 21 1.85 -5.49 8.45
CA ASN A 21 1.11 -6.62 9.03
C ASN A 21 1.04 -6.54 10.55
N LEU A 22 2.13 -6.16 11.23
CA LEU A 22 2.16 -5.97 12.68
C LEU A 22 1.18 -4.87 13.14
N LEU A 23 1.05 -3.81 12.35
CA LEU A 23 0.13 -2.70 12.62
C LEU A 23 -1.31 -2.98 12.17
N GLY A 24 -1.58 -4.12 11.53
CA GLY A 24 -2.93 -4.50 11.10
C GLY A 24 -3.55 -3.56 10.06
N THR A 25 -2.75 -2.95 9.17
CA THR A 25 -3.26 -2.02 8.14
C THR A 25 -4.10 -2.73 7.05
N GLY A 26 -3.95 -4.05 6.95
CA GLY A 26 -4.60 -4.87 5.92
C GLY A 26 -4.14 -4.54 4.51
N LEU A 27 -2.92 -4.02 4.32
CA LEU A 27 -2.34 -3.76 2.99
C LEU A 27 -1.59 -4.99 2.48
N ASP A 28 -1.96 -5.44 1.28
CA ASP A 28 -1.22 -6.47 0.54
C ASP A 28 0.10 -5.92 -0.03
N ARG A 29 1.04 -6.82 -0.30
CA ARG A 29 2.39 -6.46 -0.75
C ARG A 29 2.42 -5.66 -2.07
N PRO A 30 1.62 -6.00 -3.11
CA PRO A 30 1.50 -5.18 -4.32
C PRO A 30 0.99 -3.76 -4.03
N THR A 31 -0.10 -3.62 -3.25
CA THR A 31 -0.64 -2.31 -2.89
C THR A 31 0.40 -1.49 -2.13
N LEU A 32 1.08 -2.07 -1.15
CA LEU A 32 2.11 -1.39 -0.38
C LEU A 32 3.27 -0.89 -1.25
N ALA A 33 3.69 -1.67 -2.24
CA ALA A 33 4.74 -1.26 -3.19
C ALA A 33 4.31 -0.01 -3.99
N ILE A 34 3.05 0.06 -4.43
CA ILE A 34 2.51 1.22 -5.13
C ILE A 34 2.50 2.44 -4.21
N LEU A 35 2.05 2.28 -2.96
CA LEU A 35 2.01 3.38 -1.99
C LEU A 35 3.41 3.92 -1.68
N VAL A 36 4.39 3.03 -1.52
CA VAL A 36 5.80 3.42 -1.34
C VAL A 36 6.30 4.20 -2.56
N ALA A 37 6.06 3.71 -3.78
CA ALA A 37 6.45 4.42 -4.99
C ALA A 37 5.80 5.82 -5.09
N LEU A 38 4.52 5.95 -4.74
CA LEU A 38 3.86 7.26 -4.72
C LEU A 38 4.50 8.22 -3.70
N CYS A 39 4.84 7.73 -2.50
CA CYS A 39 5.58 8.50 -1.51
C CYS A 39 6.97 8.91 -2.01
N GLU A 40 7.68 8.03 -2.73
CA GLU A 40 8.98 8.34 -3.35
C GLU A 40 8.87 9.43 -4.43
N HIS A 41 7.71 9.57 -5.07
CA HIS A 41 7.41 10.66 -6.01
C HIS A 41 6.97 11.97 -5.32
N GLY A 42 7.02 12.03 -3.99
CA GLY A 42 6.70 13.22 -3.21
C GLY A 42 5.22 13.38 -2.86
N VAL A 43 4.41 12.34 -3.03
CA VAL A 43 3.01 12.35 -2.56
C VAL A 43 3.00 12.34 -1.04
N ASN A 44 2.17 13.21 -0.44
CA ASN A 44 1.99 13.27 1.00
C ASN A 44 1.34 11.95 1.52
N PRO A 45 1.97 11.25 2.49
CA PRO A 45 1.49 9.95 2.98
C PRO A 45 0.17 10.04 3.74
N GLU A 46 -0.11 11.14 4.46
CA GLU A 46 -1.37 11.34 5.17
C GLU A 46 -2.55 11.50 4.20
N ALA A 47 -2.37 12.29 3.14
CA ALA A 47 -3.36 12.47 2.08
C ALA A 47 -3.59 11.17 1.31
N LEU A 48 -2.51 10.44 0.99
CA LEU A 48 -2.59 9.13 0.35
C LEU A 48 -3.38 8.13 1.21
N ALA A 49 -3.13 8.10 2.52
CA ALA A 49 -3.87 7.26 3.45
C ALA A 49 -5.37 7.61 3.48
N ALA A 50 -5.73 8.89 3.42
CA ALA A 50 -7.12 9.33 3.35
C ALA A 50 -7.81 8.81 2.07
N VAL A 51 -7.14 8.94 0.91
CA VAL A 51 -7.65 8.43 -0.37
C VAL A 51 -7.83 6.91 -0.34
N VAL A 52 -6.85 6.15 0.17
CA VAL A 52 -6.94 4.68 0.28
C VAL A 52 -8.12 4.25 1.15
N LYS A 53 -8.35 4.94 2.28
CA LYS A 53 -9.50 4.67 3.17
C LYS A 53 -10.83 4.94 2.48
N GLU A 54 -10.91 6.04 1.73
CA GLU A 54 -12.11 6.41 0.98
C GLU A 54 -12.42 5.37 -0.10
N LEU A 55 -11.43 5.00 -0.93
CA LEU A 55 -11.60 3.98 -1.97
C LEU A 55 -12.03 2.63 -1.41
N ARG A 56 -11.49 2.21 -0.26
CA ARG A 56 -11.91 0.98 0.42
C ARG A 56 -13.36 1.05 0.86
N ARG A 57 -13.80 2.19 1.42
CA ARG A 57 -15.19 2.40 1.84
C ARG A 57 -16.15 2.34 0.66
N GLU A 58 -15.83 3.02 -0.44
CA GLU A 58 -16.65 3.01 -1.66
C GLU A 58 -16.72 1.60 -2.27
N ALA A 59 -15.61 0.88 -2.33
CA ALA A 59 -15.57 -0.49 -2.83
C ALA A 59 -16.47 -1.44 -2.02
N SER A 60 -16.44 -1.34 -0.68
CA SER A 60 -17.35 -2.10 0.19
C SER A 60 -18.81 -1.74 -0.05
N ALA A 61 -19.15 -0.44 -0.14
CA ALA A 61 -20.52 0.00 -0.40
C ALA A 61 -21.04 -0.45 -1.78
N LEU A 62 -20.17 -0.50 -2.80
CA LEU A 62 -20.51 -1.03 -4.12
C LEU A 62 -20.75 -2.54 -4.09
N ALA A 63 -19.92 -3.30 -3.36
CA ALA A 63 -20.09 -4.74 -3.20
C ALA A 63 -21.42 -5.09 -2.49
N GLU A 64 -21.80 -4.32 -1.46
CA GLU A 64 -23.08 -4.48 -0.76
C GLU A 64 -24.27 -4.24 -1.71
N LYS A 65 -24.21 -3.19 -2.53
CA LYS A 65 -25.26 -2.88 -3.52
C LYS A 65 -25.38 -3.92 -4.63
N ALA A 66 -24.30 -4.59 -4.99
CA ALA A 66 -24.31 -5.64 -6.02
C ALA A 66 -24.88 -6.98 -5.50
N THR A 67 -25.02 -7.13 -4.18
CA THR A 67 -25.48 -8.37 -3.54
C THR A 67 -26.99 -8.32 -3.18
N HIS A 68 -27.64 -7.17 -3.38
CA HIS A 68 -29.08 -6.95 -3.21
C HIS A 68 -29.76 -6.70 -4.55
#